data_AF-A0A166SID2-F1
#
_entry.id   AF-A0A166SID2-F1
#
_cell.length_a   1.000
_cell.length_b   1.000
_cell.length_c   1.000
_cell.angle_alpha   90.00
_cell.angle_beta   90.00
_cell.angle_gamma   90.00
#
_symmetry.space_group_name_H-M   'P 1'
#
loop_
_entity.id
_entity.type
_entity.pdbx_description
1 polymer ?
#
loop_
_entity_poly.entity_id
_entity_poly.type
_entity_poly.pdbx_seq_one_letter_code
_entity_poly.pdbx_strand_id
1 'polypeptide(L)' 'MQHSQSATEAPPRVYPLDPPAEDPRFTLGLTFDVARLLESHGYPAITSGADLLELQMALFRYLYAETPRGDS' A
#
# COMPACT_ATOMS: atom_id res chain seq x y z
N MET A 1 -4.71 -44.00 -5.58
CA MET A 1 -5.53 -42.83 -5.96
C MET A 1 -5.11 -41.68 -5.08
N GLN A 2 -4.24 -40.79 -5.57
CA GLN A 2 -3.86 -39.57 -4.85
C GLN A 2 -4.88 -38.49 -5.23
N HIS A 3 -5.73 -38.11 -4.27
CA HIS A 3 -6.51 -36.89 -4.38
C HIS A 3 -5.53 -35.72 -4.23
N SER A 4 -5.04 -35.21 -5.36
CA SER A 4 -4.28 -33.98 -5.42
C SER A 4 -5.18 -32.84 -4.92
N GLN A 5 -4.76 -32.24 -3.82
CA GLN A 5 -5.40 -31.06 -3.25
C GLN A 5 -5.41 -29.97 -4.32
N SER A 6 -6.58 -29.54 -4.75
CA SER A 6 -6.75 -28.28 -5.49
C SER A 6 -6.39 -27.16 -4.53
N ALA A 7 -5.14 -26.72 -4.54
CA ALA A 7 -4.78 -25.44 -3.95
C ALA A 7 -5.61 -24.39 -4.69
N THR A 8 -6.59 -23.79 -4.01
CA THR A 8 -7.30 -22.62 -4.52
C THR A 8 -6.25 -21.55 -4.80
N GLU A 9 -5.93 -21.34 -6.08
CA GLU A 9 -4.96 -20.35 -6.52
C GLU A 9 -5.44 -18.97 -6.04
N ALA A 10 -4.67 -18.34 -5.16
CA ALA A 10 -4.97 -17.00 -4.70
C ALA A 10 -4.94 -16.04 -5.89
N PRO A 11 -5.84 -15.04 -5.95
CA PRO A 11 -5.88 -14.11 -7.07
C PRO A 11 -4.52 -13.40 -7.23
N PRO A 12 -4.14 -13.05 -8.47
CA PRO A 12 -2.89 -12.34 -8.71
C PRO A 12 -2.87 -11.01 -7.96
N ARG A 13 -1.67 -10.61 -7.50
CA ARG A 13 -1.50 -9.29 -6.85
C ARG A 13 -1.79 -8.18 -7.88
N VAL A 14 -2.56 -7.19 -7.45
CA VAL A 14 -2.94 -6.02 -8.28
C VAL A 14 -1.92 -4.87 -8.16
N TYR A 15 -1.13 -4.84 -7.09
CA TYR A 15 -0.12 -3.82 -6.84
C TYR A 15 1.31 -4.37 -7.00
N PRO A 16 2.26 -3.53 -7.43
CA PRO A 16 2.10 -2.12 -7.79
C PRO A 16 1.35 -1.91 -9.11
N LEU A 17 0.78 -0.72 -9.28
CA LEU A 17 0.17 -0.22 -10.52
C LEU A 17 1.21 0.56 -11.33
N ASP A 18 1.03 0.60 -12.64
CA ASP A 18 1.76 1.53 -13.50
C ASP A 18 1.38 2.98 -13.10
N PRO A 19 2.36 3.83 -12.71
CA PRO A 19 2.07 5.20 -12.29
C PRO A 19 1.59 6.03 -13.49
N PRO A 20 0.42 6.70 -13.39
CA PRO A 20 0.04 7.71 -14.39
C PRO A 20 0.91 8.96 -14.26
N ALA A 21 0.93 9.81 -15.29
CA ALA A 21 1.66 11.09 -15.25
C ALA A 21 1.20 11.98 -14.07
N GLU A 22 -0.10 11.97 -13.78
CA GLU A 22 -0.72 12.56 -12.59
C GLU A 22 -1.84 11.63 -12.11
N ASP A 23 -1.90 11.35 -10.80
CA ASP A 23 -3.02 10.61 -10.21
C ASP A 23 -3.87 11.52 -9.30
N PRO A 24 -5.05 11.98 -9.75
CA PRO A 24 -5.90 12.86 -8.95
C PRO A 24 -6.49 12.15 -7.71
N ARG A 25 -6.39 10.82 -7.62
CA ARG A 25 -6.83 10.04 -6.45
C ARG A 25 -5.78 10.07 -5.34
N PHE A 26 -4.50 10.26 -5.68
CA PHE A 26 -3.40 10.26 -4.72
C PHE A 26 -3.19 11.66 -4.13
N THR A 27 -3.95 11.97 -3.08
CA THR A 27 -3.99 13.32 -2.47
C THR A 27 -3.48 13.30 -1.03
N LEU A 28 -3.16 14.48 -0.47
CA LEU A 28 -2.94 14.60 0.99
C LEU A 28 -4.17 14.18 1.80
N GLY A 29 -5.38 14.39 1.26
CA GLY A 29 -6.64 13.95 1.88
C GLY A 29 -6.67 12.44 2.10
N LEU A 30 -6.26 11.66 1.09
CA LEU A 30 -6.12 10.21 1.21
C LEU A 30 -5.13 9.82 2.33
N THR A 31 -3.97 10.50 2.42
CA THR A 31 -3.00 10.26 3.50
C THR A 31 -3.60 10.53 4.88
N PHE A 32 -4.37 11.61 5.03
CA PHE A 32 -5.08 11.90 6.30
C PHE A 32 -6.13 10.85 6.64
N ASP A 33 -6.88 10.36 5.65
CA ASP A 33 -7.88 9.32 5.87
C ASP A 33 -7.22 8.02 6.37
N VAL A 34 -6.07 7.63 5.79
CA VAL A 34 -5.28 6.50 6.26
C VAL A 34 -4.71 6.76 7.66
N ALA A 35 -4.21 7.97 7.95
CA ALA A 35 -3.71 8.32 9.28
C ALA A 35 -4.80 8.18 10.35
N ARG A 36 -6.02 8.66 10.07
CA ARG A 36 -7.18 8.50 10.97
C ARG A 36 -7.60 7.04 11.12
N LEU A 37 -7.50 6.26 10.04
CA LEU A 37 -7.78 4.81 10.09
C LEU A 37 -6.79 4.09 11.01
N LEU A 38 -5.51 4.43 10.94
CA LEU A 38 -4.51 3.87 11.86
C LEU A 38 -4.83 4.23 13.31
N GLU A 39 -5.12 5.51 13.57
CA GLU A 39 -5.54 5.97 14.90
C GLU A 39 -6.77 5.23 15.42
N SER A 40 -7.78 5.00 14.56
CA SER A 40 -9.00 4.26 14.95
C SER A 40 -8.75 2.80 15.29
N HIS A 41 -7.64 2.22 14.82
CA HIS A 41 -7.20 0.86 15.15
C HIS A 41 -6.24 0.82 16.36
N GLY A 42 -6.00 1.96 17.02
CA GLY A 42 -5.19 2.07 18.22
C GLY A 42 -3.72 2.36 17.98
N TYR A 43 -3.32 2.71 16.74
CA TYR A 43 -1.98 3.25 16.49
C TYR A 43 -1.89 4.70 17.00
N PRO A 44 -0.70 5.18 17.38
CA PRO A 44 -0.52 6.56 17.79
C PRO A 44 -0.96 7.55 16.71
N ALA A 45 -1.57 8.66 17.13
CA ALA A 45 -1.91 9.75 16.22
C ALA A 45 -0.63 10.34 15.59
N ILE A 46 -0.68 10.59 14.28
CA ILE A 46 0.38 11.29 13.56
C ILE A 46 0.28 12.79 13.91
N THR A 47 1.28 13.30 14.63
CA THR A 47 1.29 14.69 15.11
C THR A 47 2.30 15.57 14.39
N SER A 48 3.19 14.98 13.58
CA SER A 48 4.24 15.71 12.86
C SER A 48 4.04 15.64 11.34
N GLY A 49 4.46 16.70 10.65
CA GLY A 49 4.46 16.72 9.18
C GLY A 49 5.45 15.73 8.56
N ALA A 50 6.52 15.38 9.28
CA ALA A 50 7.50 14.39 8.83
C ALA A 50 6.90 12.99 8.78
N ASP A 51 6.19 12.58 9.83
CA ASP A 51 5.51 11.28 9.89
C ASP A 51 4.39 11.19 8.84
N LEU A 52 3.68 12.30 8.58
CA LEU A 52 2.66 12.35 7.53
C LEU A 52 3.27 12.19 6.13
N LEU A 53 4.43 12.82 5.88
CA LEU A 53 5.16 12.67 4.62
C LEU A 53 5.68 11.24 4.45
N GLU A 54 6.23 10.63 5.49
CA GLU A 54 6.68 9.23 5.45
C GLU A 54 5.52 8.26 5.17
N LEU A 55 4.34 8.49 5.78
CA LEU A 55 3.14 7.73 5.47
C LEU A 55 2.73 7.91 4.00
N GLN A 56 2.74 9.15 3.49
CA GLN A 56 2.44 9.41 2.08
C GLN A 56 3.41 8.68 1.16
N MET A 57 4.71 8.75 1.42
CA MET A 57 5.72 8.06 0.62
C MET A 57 5.58 6.53 0.71
N ALA A 58 5.24 5.98 1.88
CA ALA A 58 4.97 4.56 2.03
C ALA A 58 3.76 4.11 1.21
N LEU A 59 2.66 4.87 1.23
CA LEU A 59 1.50 4.62 0.39
C LEU A 59 1.84 4.71 -1.09
N PHE A 60 2.58 5.73 -1.51
CA PHE A 60 3.03 5.88 -2.89
C PHE A 60 3.84 4.66 -3.36
N ARG A 61 4.84 4.24 -2.56
CA ARG A 61 5.66 3.07 -2.86
C ARG A 61 4.83 1.80 -2.95
N TYR A 62 3.88 1.60 -2.04
CA TYR A 62 2.99 0.45 -2.08
C TYR A 62 2.13 0.42 -3.36
N LEU A 63 1.61 1.58 -3.76
CA LEU A 63 0.73 1.70 -4.92
C LEU A 63 1.47 1.59 -6.26
N TYR A 64 2.69 2.14 -6.38
CA TYR A 64 3.32 2.36 -7.69
C TYR A 64 4.74 1.82 -7.83
N ALA A 65 5.46 1.56 -6.73
CA ALA A 65 6.84 1.12 -6.83
C ALA A 65 6.90 -0.41 -6.84
N GLU A 66 7.53 -0.98 -7.87
CA GLU A 66 8.02 -2.35 -7.79
C GLU A 66 9.00 -2.44 -6.62
N THR A 67 8.64 -3.26 -5.62
CA THR A 67 9.65 -3.78 -4.70
C THR A 67 10.66 -4.48 -5.59
N PRO A 68 11.96 -4.10 -5.59
CA PRO A 68 12.97 -4.84 -6.35
C PRO A 68 12.81 -6.32 -5.99
N ARG A 69 12.39 -7.12 -6.97
CA ARG A 69 12.44 -8.56 -6.81
C ARG A 69 13.94 -8.84 -6.61
N GLY A 70 14.29 -9.44 -5.47
CA GLY A 70 15.66 -9.70 -5.10
C GLY A 70 16.25 -10.74 -6.03
N ASP A 71 16.63 -10.31 -7.23
CA ASP A 71 17.25 -11.10 -8.27
C ASP A 71 18.72 -10.66 -8.29
N SER A 72 19.52 -11.21 -7.36
CA SER A 72 20.99 -11.14 -7.38
C SER A 72 21.56 -12.40 -8.01
#